data_AF-A0A1G6HMH9-F1
#
_entry.id   AF-A0A1G6HMH9-F1
#
_cell.length_a   1.000
_cell.length_b   1.000
_cell.length_c   1.000
_cell.angle_alpha   90.00
_cell.angle_beta   90.00
_cell.angle_gamma   90.00
#
_symmetry.space_group_name_H-M   'P 1'
#
loop_
_entity.id
_entity.type
_entity.pdbx_description
1 polymer ?
#
loop_
_entity_poly.entity_id
_entity_poly.type
_entity_poly.pdbx_seq_one_letter_code
_entity_poly.pdbx_strand_id
1 'polypeptide(L)' 'MSIKNYPRRIKALSHFTAPDGGWSGFLASPGDVLDISEHMYKQTVGTDGRSWLDLTPEQQISQYGEQRFAVEETS' A
#
# COMPACT_ATOMS: atom_id res chain seq x y z
N MET A 1 13.59 -14.42 2.21
CA MET A 1 12.88 -13.33 2.91
C MET A 1 13.40 -12.02 2.35
N SER A 2 12.66 -11.34 1.48
CA SER A 2 13.06 -9.99 1.05
C SER A 2 12.87 -9.06 2.24
N ILE A 3 13.96 -8.44 2.68
CA ILE A 3 13.95 -7.39 3.68
C ILE A 3 13.12 -6.25 3.09
N LYS A 4 11.97 -5.94 3.69
CA LYS A 4 11.18 -4.79 3.27
C LYS A 4 11.82 -3.56 3.88
N ASN A 5 12.51 -2.80 3.05
CA ASN A 5 13.07 -1.53 3.46
C ASN A 5 11.91 -0.52 3.57
N TYR A 6 11.68 -0.03 4.79
CA TYR A 6 10.78 1.10 5.05
C TYR A 6 11.62 2.33 5.42
N PRO A 7 11.20 3.55 5.04
CA PRO A 7 9.95 3.87 4.34
C PRO A 7 9.92 3.35 2.89
N ARG A 8 8.73 2.89 2.45
CA ARG A 8 8.47 2.42 1.08
C ARG A 8 7.58 3.43 0.38
N ARG A 9 7.95 3.87 -0.81
CA ARG A 9 7.15 4.83 -1.58
C ARG A 9 6.17 4.11 -2.50
N ILE A 10 4.91 4.56 -2.51
CA ILE A 10 3.90 4.08 -3.45
C ILE A 10 3.22 5.26 -4.14
N LYS A 11 2.80 5.05 -5.38
CA LYS A 11 1.96 5.97 -6.14
C LYS A 11 0.55 5.41 -6.23
N ALA A 12 -0.43 6.20 -5.83
CA ALA A 12 -1.84 5.86 -5.98
C ALA A 12 -2.25 5.94 -7.46
N LEU A 13 -2.93 4.89 -7.93
CA LEU A 13 -3.48 4.78 -9.27
C LEU A 13 -5.00 4.89 -9.28
N SER A 14 -5.64 4.56 -8.15
CA SER A 14 -7.08 4.74 -7.92
C SER A 14 -7.33 5.35 -6.53
N HIS A 15 -8.59 5.62 -6.21
CA HIS A 15 -8.95 6.12 -4.89
C HIS A 15 -8.98 4.96 -3.88
N PHE A 16 -8.24 5.10 -2.78
CA PHE A 16 -8.29 4.15 -1.67
C PHE A 16 -7.92 4.81 -0.34
N THR A 17 -8.29 4.17 0.77
CA THR A 17 -7.89 4.63 2.10
C THR A 17 -6.53 4.04 2.48
N ALA A 18 -5.55 4.90 2.75
CA ALA A 18 -4.26 4.51 3.28
C ALA A 18 -4.20 4.78 4.79
N PRO A 19 -3.59 3.89 5.60
CA PRO A 19 -3.41 4.13 7.03
C PRO A 19 -2.54 5.36 7.29
N ASP A 20 -2.85 6.16 8.31
CA ASP A 20 -2.14 7.40 8.67
C ASP A 20 -1.31 7.29 9.96
N GLY A 21 -1.20 6.08 10.52
CA GLY A 21 -0.55 5.81 11.80
C GLY A 21 -1.50 5.80 13.01
N GLY A 22 -2.77 6.18 12.83
CA GLY A 22 -3.86 6.01 13.78
C GLY A 22 -4.82 4.87 13.41
N TRP A 23 -6.02 4.90 13.98
CA TRP A 23 -7.16 4.06 13.53
C TRP A 23 -7.87 4.64 12.30
N SER A 24 -7.53 5.88 11.94
CA SER A 24 -7.99 6.56 10.74
C SER A 24 -7.07 6.28 9.55
N GLY A 25 -7.59 6.50 8.36
CA GLY A 25 -6.77 6.57 7.16
C GLY A 25 -7.15 7.81 6.36
N PHE A 26 -6.22 8.33 5.58
CA PHE A 26 -6.52 9.40 4.63
C PHE A 26 -6.97 8.78 3.30
N LEU A 27 -7.78 9.53 2.56
CA LEU A 27 -8.15 9.18 1.19
C LEU A 27 -6.97 9.52 0.26
N ALA A 28 -6.33 8.49 -0.28
CA ALA A 28 -5.37 8.63 -1.37
C ALA A 28 -6.14 8.78 -2.69
N SER A 29 -5.72 9.74 -3.50
CA SER A 29 -6.28 10.02 -4.81
C SER A 29 -5.28 9.63 -5.92
N PRO A 30 -5.75 9.32 -7.14
CA PRO A 30 -4.87 9.00 -8.27
C PRO A 30 -3.80 10.08 -8.48
N GLY A 31 -2.53 9.67 -8.53
CA GLY A 31 -1.38 10.56 -8.67
C GLY A 31 -0.69 10.91 -7.35
N ASP A 32 -1.34 10.70 -6.20
CA ASP A 32 -0.71 10.91 -4.89
C ASP A 32 0.46 9.94 -4.69
N VAL A 33 1.53 10.46 -4.10
CA VAL A 33 2.72 9.67 -3.73
C VAL A 33 2.81 9.64 -2.22
N LEU A 34 2.88 8.43 -1.67
CA LEU A 34 2.79 8.17 -0.24
C LEU A 34 4.05 7.45 0.23
N ASP A 35 4.67 7.99 1.28
CA ASP A 35 5.75 7.32 2.01
C ASP A 35 5.14 6.46 3.11
N ILE A 36 5.15 5.15 2.89
CA ILE A 36 4.64 4.16 3.83
C ILE A 36 5.72 3.87 4.86
N SER A 37 5.48 4.23 6.11
CA SER A 37 6.32 3.82 7.24
C SER A 37 6.10 2.35 7.60
N GLU A 38 7.03 1.75 8.37
CA GLU A 38 6.85 0.38 8.89
C GLU A 38 5.56 0.25 9.73
N HIS A 39 5.22 1.30 10.49
CA HIS A 39 4.01 1.34 11.30
C HIS A 39 2.73 1.34 10.43
N MET A 40 2.68 2.19 9.41
CA MET A 40 1.57 2.20 8.44
C MET A 40 1.45 0.85 7.74
N TYR A 41 2.56 0.24 7.35
CA TYR A 41 2.56 -1.08 6.74
C TYR A 41 1.97 -2.14 7.68
N LYS A 42 2.30 -2.15 8.98
CA LYS A 42 1.70 -3.11 9.93
C LYS A 42 0.18 -2.99 10.01
N GLN A 43 -0.37 -1.79 9.81
CA GLN A 43 -1.81 -1.55 9.79
C GLN A 43 -2.49 -2.04 8.50
N THR A 44 -1.72 -2.34 7.44
CA THR A 44 -2.25 -2.91 6.19
C THR A 44 -2.32 -4.42 6.19
N VAL A 45 -1.80 -5.09 7.23
CA VAL A 45 -1.78 -6.55 7.34
C VAL A 45 -3.17 -7.06 7.67
N GLY A 46 -3.73 -7.89 6.79
CA GLY A 46 -5.01 -8.53 6.97
C GLY A 46 -4.99 -9.67 7.98
N THR A 47 -6.15 -10.26 8.22
CA THR A 47 -6.31 -11.43 9.11
C THR A 47 -5.57 -12.68 8.62
N ASP A 48 -5.24 -12.73 7.33
CA ASP A 48 -4.42 -13.78 6.71
C ASP A 48 -2.91 -13.55 6.86
N GLY A 49 -2.50 -12.49 7.57
CA GLY A 49 -1.11 -12.15 7.82
C GLY A 49 -0.40 -11.52 6.62
N ARG A 50 -1.09 -11.24 5.52
CA ARG A 50 -0.51 -10.58 4.34
C ARG A 50 -0.92 -9.11 4.30
N SER A 51 0.02 -8.24 3.95
CA SER A 51 -0.29 -6.85 3.69
C SER A 51 -0.83 -6.68 2.28
N TRP A 52 -1.86 -5.88 2.11
CA TRP A 52 -2.32 -5.51 0.77
C TRP A 52 -1.27 -4.72 -0.03
N LEU A 53 -0.26 -4.12 0.63
CA LEU A 53 0.88 -3.46 -0.01
C LEU A 53 1.88 -4.43 -0.66
N ASP A 54 1.76 -5.73 -0.39
CA ASP A 54 2.59 -6.76 -1.01
C ASP A 54 1.97 -7.37 -2.26
N LEU A 55 0.73 -7.01 -2.56
CA LEU A 55 0.00 -7.56 -3.68
C LEU A 55 0.66 -7.12 -4.99
N THR A 56 0.95 -8.10 -5.86
CA THR A 56 1.34 -7.82 -7.24
C THR A 56 0.21 -7.10 -7.98
N PRO A 57 0.48 -6.41 -9.10
CA PRO A 57 -0.58 -5.78 -9.91
C PRO A 57 -1.72 -6.74 -10.24
N GLU A 58 -1.42 -7.98 -10.60
CA GLU A 58 -2.41 -9.01 -10.93
C GLU A 58 -3.26 -9.39 -9.72
N GLN A 59 -2.65 -9.47 -8.53
CA GLN A 59 -3.36 -9.75 -7.29
C GLN A 59 -4.27 -8.59 -6.88
N GLN A 60 -3.81 -7.35 -7.06
CA GLN A 60 -4.65 -6.18 -6.83
C GLN A 60 -5.86 -6.19 -7.77
N ILE A 61 -5.66 -6.44 -9.06
CA ILE A 61 -6.76 -6.54 -10.04
C ILE A 61 -7.71 -7.69 -9.68
N SER A 62 -7.18 -8.86 -9.31
CA SER A 62 -8.01 -10.00 -8.92
C SER A 62 -8.84 -9.72 -7.66
N GLN A 63 -8.33 -8.91 -6.73
CA GLN A 63 -8.99 -8.64 -5.45
C GLN A 63 -9.91 -7.42 -5.49
N TYR A 64 -9.55 -6.38 -6.25
CA TYR A 64 -10.23 -5.08 -6.26
C TYR A 64 -10.87 -4.74 -7.61
N GLY A 65 -10.65 -5.53 -8.66
CA GLY A 65 -11.06 -5.23 -10.04
C GLY A 65 -10.13 -4.26 -10.77
N GLU A 66 -9.15 -3.69 -10.08
CA GLU A 66 -8.21 -2.70 -10.59
C GLU A 66 -6.88 -2.74 -9.81
N GLN A 67 -5.82 -2.19 -10.41
CA GLN A 67 -4.60 -1.91 -9.67
C GLN A 67 -4.75 -0.57 -8.94
N ARG A 68 -4.65 -0.58 -7.60
CA ARG A 68 -4.88 0.60 -6.77
C ARG A 68 -3.64 1.45 -6.56
N PHE A 69 -2.46 0.82 -6.53
CA PHE A 69 -1.20 1.50 -6.34
C PHE A 69 -0.05 0.80 -7.08
N ALA A 70 0.98 1.57 -7.39
CA ALA A 70 2.27 1.08 -7.87
C ALA A 70 3.34 1.38 -6.82
N VAL A 71 4.28 0.46 -6.66
CA VAL A 71 5.43 0.66 -5.76
C VAL A 71 6.49 1.40 -6.56
N GLU A 72 6.95 2.53 -6.05
CA GLU A 72 8.14 3.18 -6.57
C GLU A 72 9.33 2.58 -5.83
N GLU A 73 10.13 1.76 -6.52
CA GLU A 73 11.40 1.30 -5.95
C GLU A 73 12.27 2.54 -5.68
N THR A 74 12.52 2.84 -4.41
CA THR A 74 13.57 3.78 -4.02
C THR A 74 14.91 3.10 -4.27
N SER A 75 15.47 3.37 -5.46
CA SER A 75 16.85 3.01 -5.84
C SER A 75 17.89 3.51 -4.84
#